data_AF-A0A8B9XN30-F1
#
_entry.id   AF-A0A8B9XN30-F1
#
_cell.length_a   1.000
_cell.length_b   1.000
_cell.length_c   1.000
_cell.angle_alpha   90.00
_cell.angle_beta   90.00
_cell.angle_gamma   90.00
#
_symmetry.space_group_name_H-M   'P 1'
#
loop_
_entity.id
_entity.type
_entity.pdbx_description
1 polymer ?
#
loop_
_entity_poly.entity_id
_entity_poly.type
_entity_poly.pdbx_seq_one_letter_code
_entity_poly.pdbx_strand_id
1 'polypeptide(L)'
;MEPEEEPDGAAVREVYEEAGVKGKLGRLLGIFENQDRKHRTYVYVLTVTEILEDWEDSVNIGRKREWFKVEDSVNIGRKREWFKVEDAIKVLQCHKPVHAEYLEKLKLGCSPTNGNSSVPSLPDSNTLFVTAAWTSGLPSSVR
;
A
#
# COMPACT_ATOMS: atom_id res chain seq x y z
N MET A 1 12.86 -4.05 -3.07
CA MET A 1 13.78 -3.08 -3.68
C MET A 1 14.95 -3.83 -4.27
N GLU A 2 15.09 -3.71 -5.57
CA GLU A 2 16.22 -4.21 -6.32
C GLU A 2 17.49 -3.43 -5.91
N PRO A 3 18.70 -4.00 -6.13
CA PRO A 3 19.94 -3.26 -5.90
C PRO A 3 19.94 -1.95 -6.70
N GLU A 4 20.32 -0.84 -6.06
CA GLU A 4 20.34 0.52 -6.65
C GLU A 4 18.97 1.13 -6.97
N GLU A 5 17.87 0.44 -6.63
CA GLU A 5 16.52 0.96 -6.83
C GLU A 5 16.13 1.94 -5.73
N GLU A 6 15.69 3.13 -6.12
CA GLU A 6 15.14 4.12 -5.19
C GLU A 6 13.75 3.69 -4.66
N PRO A 7 13.39 4.02 -3.41
CA PRO A 7 12.17 3.50 -2.79
C PRO A 7 10.87 3.94 -3.47
N ASP A 8 10.86 5.08 -4.13
CA ASP A 8 9.73 5.57 -4.92
C ASP A 8 9.54 4.76 -6.21
N GLY A 9 10.63 4.47 -6.93
CA GLY A 9 10.64 3.61 -8.11
C GLY A 9 10.15 2.20 -7.77
N ALA A 10 10.67 1.63 -6.69
CA ALA A 10 10.24 0.34 -6.19
C ALA A 10 8.74 0.32 -5.84
N ALA A 11 8.22 1.36 -5.19
CA ALA A 11 6.81 1.41 -4.80
C ALA A 11 5.87 1.48 -6.00
N VAL A 12 6.28 2.13 -7.10
CA VAL A 12 5.52 2.18 -8.36
C VAL A 12 5.58 0.82 -9.07
N ARG A 13 6.77 0.23 -9.17
CA ARG A 13 6.97 -1.08 -9.81
C ARG A 13 6.22 -2.20 -9.07
N GLU A 14 6.33 -2.27 -7.75
CA GLU A 14 5.63 -3.28 -6.95
C GLU A 14 4.12 -3.19 -7.14
N VAL A 15 3.52 -2.00 -7.22
CA VAL A 15 2.07 -1.85 -7.47
C VAL A 15 1.68 -2.26 -8.88
N TYR A 16 2.54 -2.00 -9.86
CA TYR A 16 2.30 -2.43 -11.22
C TYR A 16 2.27 -3.96 -11.31
N GLU A 17 3.27 -4.64 -10.75
CA GLU A 17 3.42 -6.10 -10.75
C GLU A 17 2.35 -6.78 -9.87
N GLU A 18 2.14 -6.27 -8.65
CA GLU A 18 1.29 -6.89 -7.65
C GLU A 18 -0.17 -6.40 -7.67
N ALA A 19 -0.50 -5.27 -8.26
CA ALA A 19 -1.86 -4.74 -8.28
C ALA A 19 -2.41 -4.48 -9.68
N GLY A 20 -1.54 -4.40 -10.68
CA GLY A 20 -1.93 -4.06 -12.05
C GLY A 20 -2.56 -2.68 -12.11
N VAL A 21 -2.02 -1.71 -11.37
CA VAL A 21 -2.50 -0.33 -11.43
C VAL A 21 -1.34 0.64 -11.66
N LYS A 22 -1.63 1.74 -12.33
CA LYS A 22 -0.71 2.89 -12.45
C LYS A 22 -1.37 4.11 -11.83
N GLY A 23 -0.55 5.05 -11.42
CA GLY A 23 -1.04 6.22 -10.71
C GLY A 23 0.01 7.29 -10.55
N LYS A 24 -0.42 8.41 -9.97
CA LYS A 24 0.47 9.46 -9.53
C LYS A 24 0.94 9.15 -8.11
N LEU A 25 2.24 8.89 -7.96
CA LEU A 25 2.85 8.73 -6.64
C LEU A 25 2.77 10.05 -5.88
N GLY A 26 2.29 9.98 -4.65
CA GLY A 26 2.13 11.09 -3.73
C GLY A 26 3.20 11.06 -2.64
N ARG A 27 2.83 11.55 -1.45
CA ARG A 27 3.77 11.66 -0.32
C ARG A 27 4.19 10.28 0.22
N LEU A 28 5.40 10.22 0.78
CA LEU A 28 5.80 9.17 1.71
C LEU A 28 4.90 9.25 2.96
N LEU A 29 4.14 8.19 3.21
CA LEU A 29 3.32 8.04 4.40
C LEU A 29 4.16 7.70 5.63
N GLY A 30 5.22 6.92 5.45
CA GLY A 30 6.17 6.61 6.50
C GLY A 30 7.06 5.42 6.16
N ILE A 31 8.02 5.18 7.04
CA ILE A 31 8.89 4.01 7.02
C ILE A 31 8.47 3.11 8.17
N PHE A 32 8.17 1.86 7.87
CA PHE A 32 7.70 0.88 8.83
C PHE A 32 8.69 -0.27 8.90
N GLU A 33 9.05 -0.68 10.11
CA GLU A 33 9.99 -1.76 10.34
C GLU A 33 9.25 -2.96 10.92
N ASN A 34 9.28 -4.07 10.20
CA ASN A 34 8.82 -5.34 10.71
C ASN A 34 10.01 -6.02 11.40
N GLN A 35 10.06 -5.92 12.74
CA GLN A 35 11.15 -6.47 13.54
C GLN A 35 11.30 -7.99 13.40
N ASP A 36 10.19 -8.71 13.29
CA ASP A 36 10.18 -10.18 13.17
C ASP A 36 10.83 -10.65 11.86
N ARG A 37 10.55 -9.92 10.78
CA ARG A 37 11.07 -10.24 9.44
C ARG A 37 12.35 -9.46 9.10
N LYS A 38 12.80 -8.55 9.97
CA LYS A 38 13.92 -7.60 9.74
C LYS A 38 13.76 -6.84 8.42
N HIS A 39 12.54 -6.47 8.09
CA HIS A 39 12.22 -5.76 6.85
C HIS A 39 11.90 -4.31 7.16
N ARG A 40 12.41 -3.41 6.32
CA ARG A 40 12.06 -2.00 6.33
C ARG A 40 11.27 -1.70 5.08
N THR A 41 10.14 -1.05 5.29
CA THR A 41 9.12 -0.85 4.27
C THR A 41 8.83 0.65 4.14
N TYR A 42 9.11 1.21 2.97
CA TYR A 42 8.77 2.58 2.61
C TYR A 42 7.36 2.60 2.06
N VAL A 43 6.46 3.31 2.72
CA VAL A 43 5.04 3.33 2.36
C VAL A 43 4.68 4.67 1.75
N TYR A 44 4.13 4.66 0.54
CA TYR A 44 3.68 5.86 -0.18
C TYR A 44 2.16 5.84 -0.42
N VAL A 45 1.60 7.02 -0.58
CA VAL A 45 0.24 7.19 -1.10
C VAL A 45 0.32 7.26 -2.63
N LEU A 46 -0.46 6.45 -3.33
CA LEU A 46 -0.60 6.47 -4.79
C LEU A 46 -2.03 6.84 -5.15
N THR A 47 -2.21 7.86 -6.00
CA THR A 47 -3.53 8.15 -6.59
C THR A 47 -3.66 7.36 -7.88
N VAL A 48 -4.55 6.37 -7.93
CA VAL A 48 -4.69 5.51 -9.12
C VAL A 48 -5.30 6.28 -10.27
N THR A 49 -4.67 6.16 -11.45
CA THR A 49 -5.12 6.78 -12.70
C THR A 49 -5.46 5.75 -13.77
N GLU A 50 -4.89 4.56 -13.70
CA GLU A 50 -5.09 3.48 -14.66
C GLU A 50 -5.17 2.14 -13.94
N ILE A 51 -6.06 1.28 -14.41
CA ILE A 51 -6.25 -0.07 -13.92
C ILE A 51 -6.07 -1.02 -15.11
N LEU A 52 -5.12 -1.94 -15.03
CA LEU A 52 -4.81 -2.91 -16.08
C LEU A 52 -5.73 -4.13 -15.94
N GLU A 53 -6.20 -4.65 -17.06
CA GLU A 53 -7.00 -5.89 -17.12
C GLU A 53 -6.12 -7.12 -16.85
N ASP A 54 -4.96 -7.18 -17.51
CA ASP A 54 -3.93 -8.18 -17.28
C ASP A 54 -2.68 -7.52 -16.70
N TRP A 55 -2.08 -8.14 -15.70
CA TRP A 55 -0.86 -7.67 -15.07
C TRP A 55 -0.03 -8.86 -14.59
N GLU A 56 1.22 -8.61 -14.21
CA GLU A 56 2.22 -9.65 -14.01
C GLU A 56 1.76 -10.76 -13.05
N ASP A 57 1.33 -10.43 -11.84
CA ASP A 57 0.82 -11.42 -10.88
C ASP A 57 -0.44 -12.17 -11.38
N SER A 58 -1.25 -11.55 -12.23
CA SER A 58 -2.41 -12.23 -12.83
C SER A 58 -1.94 -13.38 -13.71
N VAL A 59 -0.98 -13.07 -14.57
CA VAL A 59 -0.46 -13.99 -15.60
C VAL A 59 0.46 -15.05 -14.98
N ASN A 60 1.35 -14.64 -14.09
CA ASN A 60 2.41 -15.50 -13.58
C ASN A 60 1.95 -16.42 -12.44
N ILE A 61 1.07 -15.94 -11.57
CA ILE A 61 0.65 -16.68 -10.36
C ILE A 61 -0.87 -16.81 -10.22
N GLY A 62 -1.64 -16.41 -11.24
CA GLY A 62 -3.10 -16.57 -11.26
C GLY A 62 -3.84 -15.67 -10.27
N ARG A 63 -3.23 -14.55 -9.84
CA ARG A 63 -3.87 -13.63 -8.88
C ARG A 63 -5.08 -12.97 -9.54
N LYS A 64 -6.25 -12.93 -8.90
CA LYS A 64 -7.48 -12.40 -9.53
C LYS A 64 -7.93 -11.06 -8.93
N ARG A 65 -8.63 -10.26 -9.74
CA ARG A 65 -9.40 -9.09 -9.29
C ARG A 65 -10.88 -9.48 -9.33
N GLU A 66 -11.48 -9.66 -8.17
CA GLU A 66 -12.89 -10.05 -8.01
C GLU A 66 -13.50 -9.19 -6.92
N TRP A 67 -14.74 -8.75 -7.13
CA TRP A 67 -15.53 -8.01 -6.15
C TRP A 67 -16.27 -9.00 -5.25
N PHE A 68 -16.22 -8.80 -3.94
CA PHE A 68 -16.89 -9.68 -2.98
C PHE A 68 -17.45 -8.86 -1.82
N LYS A 69 -18.26 -9.49 -0.97
CA LYS A 69 -18.71 -8.79 0.23
C LYS A 69 -17.64 -8.87 1.30
N VAL A 70 -17.50 -7.82 2.10
CA VAL A 70 -16.53 -7.75 3.21
C VAL A 70 -16.63 -8.96 4.15
N GLU A 71 -17.83 -9.52 4.34
CA GLU A 71 -18.08 -10.73 5.13
C GLU A 71 -17.40 -12.00 4.58
N ASP A 72 -17.15 -12.06 3.27
CA ASP A 72 -16.49 -13.19 2.61
C ASP A 72 -14.95 -13.09 2.64
N SER A 73 -14.40 -11.94 3.06
CA SER A 73 -12.96 -11.62 3.05
C SER A 73 -12.07 -12.56 3.85
N VAL A 74 -12.62 -13.24 4.87
CA VAL A 74 -11.86 -14.09 5.80
C VAL A 74 -11.32 -15.36 5.12
N ASN A 75 -11.97 -15.85 4.07
CA ASN A 75 -11.55 -17.07 3.34
C ASN A 75 -10.88 -16.78 2.00
N ILE A 76 -10.56 -15.52 1.73
CA ILE A 76 -10.14 -15.09 0.41
C ILE A 76 -8.62 -15.18 0.30
N GLY A 77 -8.16 -16.01 -0.63
CA GLY A 77 -6.75 -16.08 -1.03
C GLY A 77 -6.24 -14.75 -1.61
N ARG A 78 -5.21 -14.78 -2.46
CA ARG A 78 -4.67 -13.55 -3.07
C ARG A 78 -5.67 -12.97 -4.09
N LYS A 79 -6.64 -12.17 -3.64
CA LYS A 79 -7.58 -11.41 -4.48
C LYS A 79 -7.48 -9.91 -4.19
N ARG A 80 -7.92 -9.08 -5.14
CA ARG A 80 -7.88 -7.61 -5.06
C ARG A 80 -9.28 -7.03 -5.09
N GLU A 81 -9.54 -6.12 -4.16
CA GLU A 81 -10.80 -5.40 -4.02
C GLU A 81 -10.53 -3.98 -3.50
N TRP A 82 -11.43 -3.06 -3.85
CA TRP A 82 -11.46 -1.72 -3.26
C TRP A 82 -12.19 -1.75 -1.93
N PHE A 83 -11.52 -1.26 -0.89
CA PHE A 83 -12.08 -1.17 0.45
C PHE A 83 -12.15 0.28 0.90
N LYS A 84 -13.16 0.59 1.73
CA LYS A 84 -13.06 1.75 2.62
C LYS A 84 -11.91 1.53 3.60
N VAL A 85 -11.23 2.59 4.01
CA VAL A 85 -10.03 2.48 4.88
C VAL A 85 -10.35 1.76 6.19
N GLU A 86 -11.53 2.01 6.77
CA GLU A 86 -12.05 1.33 7.96
C GLU A 86 -12.13 -0.19 7.76
N ASP A 87 -12.62 -0.63 6.61
CA ASP A 87 -12.86 -2.05 6.34
C ASP A 87 -11.55 -2.75 5.95
N ALA A 88 -10.67 -2.07 5.21
CA ALA A 88 -9.33 -2.56 4.93
C ALA A 88 -8.52 -2.81 6.22
N ILE A 89 -8.59 -1.90 7.20
CA ILE A 89 -7.94 -2.09 8.51
C ILE A 89 -8.44 -3.36 9.18
N LYS A 90 -9.76 -3.57 9.25
CA LYS A 90 -10.35 -4.77 9.89
C LYS A 90 -9.89 -6.06 9.21
N VAL A 91 -9.88 -6.10 7.88
CA VAL A 91 -9.43 -7.28 7.11
C VAL A 91 -7.93 -7.55 7.34
N LEU A 92 -7.11 -6.50 7.34
CA LEU A 92 -5.66 -6.62 7.50
C LEU A 92 -5.24 -7.00 8.93
N GLN A 93 -5.97 -6.58 9.96
CA GLN A 93 -5.65 -6.88 11.36
C GLN A 93 -5.50 -8.38 11.64
N CYS A 94 -6.26 -9.25 10.95
CA CYS A 94 -6.22 -10.70 11.18
C CYS A 94 -4.94 -11.38 10.65
N HIS A 95 -4.36 -10.89 9.55
CA HIS A 95 -3.32 -11.64 8.82
C HIS A 95 -2.09 -10.81 8.40
N LYS A 96 -2.18 -9.48 8.48
CA LYS A 96 -1.14 -8.50 8.10
C LYS A 96 -1.24 -7.26 9.01
N PRO A 97 -1.06 -7.40 10.34
CA PRO A 97 -1.25 -6.30 11.29
C PRO A 97 -0.37 -5.07 10.99
N VAL A 98 0.87 -5.27 10.54
CA VAL A 98 1.76 -4.18 10.11
C VAL A 98 1.15 -3.37 8.95
N HIS A 99 0.43 -4.01 8.02
CA HIS A 99 -0.24 -3.30 6.94
C HIS A 99 -1.47 -2.51 7.43
N ALA A 100 -2.13 -2.99 8.50
CA ALA A 100 -3.22 -2.24 9.12
C ALA A 100 -2.71 -0.93 9.73
N GLU A 101 -1.52 -0.94 10.37
CA GLU A 101 -0.88 0.27 10.91
C GLU A 101 -0.61 1.34 9.83
N TYR A 102 -0.35 0.93 8.58
CA TYR A 102 -0.16 1.88 7.47
C TYR A 102 -1.42 2.73 7.29
N LEU A 103 -2.58 2.08 7.26
CA LEU A 103 -3.87 2.73 7.07
C LEU A 103 -4.30 3.54 8.30
N GLU A 104 -3.95 3.09 9.50
CA GLU A 104 -4.16 3.88 10.72
C GLU A 104 -3.36 5.20 10.69
N LYS A 105 -2.07 5.16 10.29
CA LYS A 105 -1.29 6.38 10.08
C LYS A 105 -1.87 7.27 8.98
N LEU A 106 -2.41 6.67 7.91
CA LEU A 106 -3.07 7.44 6.84
C LEU A 106 -4.26 8.24 7.39
N LYS A 107 -5.07 7.64 8.27
CA LYS A 107 -6.19 8.34 8.92
C LYS A 107 -5.73 9.46 9.85
N LEU A 108 -4.73 9.20 10.68
CA LEU A 108 -4.23 10.18 11.65
C LEU A 108 -3.64 11.42 10.95
N GLY A 109 -2.99 11.23 9.80
CA GLY A 109 -2.47 12.32 8.98
C GLY A 109 -3.54 13.11 8.18
N CYS A 110 -4.81 12.71 8.24
CA CYS A 110 -5.95 13.43 7.65
C CYS A 110 -6.77 14.22 8.70
N SER A 111 -6.41 14.12 9.99
CA SER A 111 -7.04 14.95 11.03
C SER A 111 -6.68 16.42 10.81
N PRO A 112 -7.66 17.35 10.76
CA PRO A 112 -7.38 18.78 10.67
C PRO A 112 -6.89 19.28 12.03
N THR A 113 -5.63 19.02 12.36
CA THR A 113 -4.96 19.73 13.45
C THR A 113 -4.69 21.16 13.01
N ASN A 114 -5.65 22.01 13.35
CA ASN A 114 -5.59 23.46 13.54
C ASN A 114 -4.17 24.07 13.44
N GLY A 115 -3.95 24.89 12.40
CA GLY A 115 -2.71 25.63 12.20
C GLY A 115 -2.66 26.34 10.85
N ASN A 116 -3.40 27.45 10.74
CA ASN A 116 -3.33 28.51 9.71
C ASN A 116 -2.40 28.28 8.50
N SER A 117 -2.97 27.90 7.35
CA SER A 117 -2.56 28.42 6.03
C SER A 117 -3.60 28.05 4.98
N SER A 118 -4.15 29.07 4.34
CA SER A 118 -5.11 29.00 3.25
C SER A 118 -4.52 28.30 2.02
N VAL A 119 -5.03 27.11 1.68
CA VAL A 119 -4.80 26.41 0.40
C VAL A 119 -6.11 25.68 0.03
N PRO A 120 -6.51 25.61 -1.27
CA PRO A 120 -7.86 25.21 -1.65
C PRO A 120 -8.15 23.75 -1.33
N SER A 121 -9.38 23.50 -0.87
CA SER A 121 -9.99 22.18 -0.70
C SER A 121 -9.81 21.29 -1.94
N LEU A 122 -9.11 20.16 -1.78
CA LEU A 122 -9.10 19.08 -2.77
C LEU A 122 -10.46 18.39 -2.78
N PRO A 123 -10.99 17.98 -3.94
CA PRO A 123 -12.31 17.37 -4.03
C PRO A 123 -12.28 15.95 -3.43
N ASP A 124 -13.38 15.64 -2.75
CA ASP A 124 -13.70 14.34 -2.18
C ASP A 124 -13.60 13.22 -3.22
N SER A 125 -13.23 12.03 -2.74
CA SER A 125 -13.38 10.75 -3.46
C SER A 125 -12.42 10.48 -4.63
N ASN A 126 -11.11 10.64 -4.42
CA ASN A 126 -10.11 10.05 -5.31
C ASN A 126 -9.50 8.80 -4.67
N THR A 127 -9.50 7.72 -5.44
CA THR A 127 -9.15 6.35 -5.05
C THR A 127 -7.68 6.26 -4.61
N LEU A 128 -7.43 6.45 -3.32
CA LEU A 128 -6.10 6.40 -2.71
C LEU A 128 -5.69 4.96 -2.45
N PHE A 129 -4.54 4.58 -2.99
CA PHE A 129 -3.90 3.30 -2.75
C PHE A 129 -2.66 3.51 -1.86
N VAL A 130 -2.42 2.58 -0.93
CA VAL A 130 -1.21 2.58 -0.10
C VAL A 130 -0.27 1.52 -0.63
N THR A 131 0.89 1.95 -1.12
CA THR A 131 1.94 1.07 -1.66
C THR A 131 3.13 1.03 -0.72
N ALA A 132 3.84 -0.08 -0.73
CA ALA A 132 5.01 -0.34 0.09
C ALA A 132 6.18 -0.74 -0.81
N ALA A 133 7.42 -0.43 -0.42
CA ALA A 133 8.66 -0.90 -1.07
C ALA A 133 9.64 -1.40 0.00
N TRP A 134 10.15 -2.63 -0.12
CA TRP A 134 10.88 -3.29 0.98
C TRP A 134 12.38 -3.49 0.71
N THR A 135 13.24 -3.24 1.70
CA THR A 135 14.64 -3.71 1.67
C THR A 135 14.74 -5.15 2.18
N SER A 136 15.38 -6.05 1.44
CA SER A 136 15.96 -7.26 2.02
C SER A 136 17.24 -6.88 2.76
N GLY A 137 17.23 -6.99 4.09
CA GLY A 137 18.39 -6.66 4.92
C GLY A 137 19.55 -7.63 4.68
N LEU A 138 20.69 -7.12 4.19
CA LEU A 138 21.98 -7.81 4.33
C LEU A 138 22.31 -7.91 5.83
N PRO A 139 22.83 -9.04 6.34
CA PRO A 139 23.37 -9.09 7.70
C PRO A 139 24.58 -8.18 7.79
N SER A 140 24.51 -7.17 8.66
CA SER A 140 25.64 -6.33 9.05
C SER A 140 26.72 -7.22 9.68
N SER A 141 27.72 -7.63 8.89
CA SER A 141 28.96 -8.16 9.44
C SER A 141 29.83 -6.97 9.83
N VAL A 142 29.82 -6.65 11.12
CA VAL A 142 30.85 -5.81 11.74
C VAL A 142 31.42 -6.60 12.89
N ARG A 143 32.70 -6.96 12.76
CA ARG A 143 33.56 -7.42 13.84
C ARG A 143 34.60 -6.35 14.10
#